data_AF-A0A448XSR5-F1
#
_entry.id   AF-A0A448XSR5-F1
#
_cell.length_a   1.000
_cell.length_b   1.000
_cell.length_c   1.000
_cell.angle_alpha   90.00
_cell.angle_beta   90.00
_cell.angle_gamma   90.00
#
_symmetry.space_group_name_H-M   'P 1'
#
loop_
_entity.id
_entity.type
_entity.pdbx_description
1 polymer ?
#
loop_
_entity_poly.entity_id
_entity_poly.type
_entity_poly.pdbx_seq_one_letter_code
_entity_poly.pdbx_strand_id
1 'polypeptide(L)'
;MDVEPDAEDVRPTTLTRMALDIAEGVAYLHSQHLIHRDIACRNCLVGPDRTVKIGDFGLTREVTKNDAEGYYRFTRNYFQFDEFPNL
;
A
#
# COMPACT_ATOMS: atom_id res chain seq x y z
N MET A 1 -35.74 -7.42 -0.13
CA MET A 1 -34.82 -7.94 0.89
C MET A 1 -33.59 -7.09 0.74
N ASP A 2 -33.56 -6.00 1.49
CA ASP A 2 -32.50 -5.02 1.45
C ASP A 2 -31.24 -5.71 1.96
N VAL A 3 -30.31 -5.98 1.04
CA VAL A 3 -29.00 -6.51 1.43
C VAL A 3 -28.30 -5.37 2.13
N GLU A 4 -28.11 -5.50 3.45
CA GLU A 4 -27.32 -4.56 4.25
C GLU A 4 -26.01 -4.29 3.50
N PRO A 5 -25.72 -3.03 3.12
CA PRO A 5 -24.60 -2.69 2.24
C PRO A 5 -23.26 -3.21 2.77
N ASP A 6 -23.15 -3.31 4.09
CA ASP A 6 -21.96 -3.76 4.83
C ASP A 6 -21.66 -5.26 4.66
N ALA A 7 -22.69 -6.09 4.42
CA ALA A 7 -22.52 -7.54 4.28
C ALA A 7 -21.82 -7.91 2.96
N GLU A 8 -21.97 -7.07 1.94
CA GLU A 8 -21.33 -7.29 0.66
C GLU A 8 -19.82 -6.98 0.70
N ASP A 9 -19.39 -6.07 1.58
CA ASP A 9 -17.99 -5.64 1.80
C ASP A 9 -17.12 -6.71 2.47
N VAL A 10 -17.71 -7.49 3.39
CA VAL A 10 -16.97 -8.50 4.15
C VAL A 10 -16.98 -9.89 3.51
N ARG A 11 -17.41 -10.02 2.25
CA ARG A 11 -17.37 -11.31 1.54
C ARG A 11 -15.92 -11.79 1.42
N PRO A 12 -15.65 -13.09 1.63
CA PRO A 12 -14.29 -13.64 1.52
C PRO A 12 -13.61 -13.34 0.19
N THR A 13 -14.36 -13.31 -0.91
CA THR A 13 -13.85 -12.97 -2.24
C THR A 13 -13.41 -11.51 -2.34
N THR A 14 -14.20 -10.58 -1.77
CA THR A 14 -13.85 -9.16 -1.71
C THR A 14 -12.63 -8.95 -0.84
N LEU A 15 -12.59 -9.53 0.36
CA LEU A 15 -11.45 -9.43 1.27
C LEU A 15 -10.16 -10.02 0.67
N THR A 16 -10.27 -11.14 -0.05
CA THR A 16 -9.13 -11.74 -0.77
C THR A 16 -8.59 -10.82 -1.85
N ARG A 17 -9.47 -10.17 -2.62
CA ARG A 17 -9.06 -9.18 -3.64
C ARG A 17 -8.36 -7.98 -3.00
N MET A 18 -8.92 -7.43 -1.92
CA MET A 18 -8.30 -6.32 -1.19
C MET A 18 -6.92 -6.68 -0.63
N ALA A 19 -6.75 -7.89 -0.11
CA ALA A 19 -5.46 -8.39 0.36
C ALA A 19 -4.45 -8.56 -0.80
N LEU A 20 -4.92 -8.97 -1.97
CA LEU A 20 -4.10 -9.07 -3.18
C LEU A 20 -3.60 -7.69 -3.62
N ASP A 21 -4.47 -6.68 -3.69
CA ASP A 21 -4.09 -5.30 -4.04
C ASP A 21 -2.97 -4.77 -3.10
N ILE A 22 -3.10 -5.01 -1.79
CA ILE A 22 -2.07 -4.64 -0.80
C ILE A 22 -0.76 -5.40 -1.07
N ALA A 23 -0.84 -6.71 -1.32
CA ALA A 23 0.35 -7.53 -1.59
C ALA A 23 1.08 -7.08 -2.86
N GLU A 24 0.34 -6.73 -3.91
CA GLU A 24 0.88 -6.18 -5.16
C GLU A 24 1.56 -4.83 -4.93
N GLY A 25 0.93 -3.92 -4.17
CA GLY A 25 1.51 -2.64 -3.79
C GLY A 25 2.82 -2.80 -3.00
N VAL A 26 2.86 -3.72 -2.03
CA VAL A 26 4.10 -4.02 -1.27
C VAL A 26 5.17 -4.63 -2.17
N ALA A 27 4.81 -5.56 -3.06
CA ALA A 27 5.74 -6.15 -4.01
C ALA A 27 6.33 -5.09 -4.94
N TYR A 28 5.51 -4.14 -5.39
CA TYR A 28 5.95 -3.00 -6.16
C TYR A 28 6.96 -2.13 -5.40
N LEU A 29 6.66 -1.76 -4.15
CA LEU A 29 7.60 -0.99 -3.32
C LEU A 29 8.95 -1.72 -3.17
N HIS A 30 8.92 -3.03 -2.91
CA HIS A 30 10.13 -3.83 -2.81
C HIS A 30 10.92 -3.86 -4.13
N SER A 31 10.25 -3.89 -5.29
CA SER A 31 10.92 -3.79 -6.61
C SER A 31 11.65 -2.46 -6.81
N GLN A 32 11.16 -1.40 -6.16
CA GLN A 32 11.76 -0.07 -6.13
C GLN A 32 12.77 0.10 -4.97
N HIS A 33 13.14 -0.98 -4.28
CA HIS A 33 14.03 -0.96 -3.12
C HIS A 33 13.48 -0.10 -1.97
N LEU A 34 12.15 0.00 -1.85
CA LEU A 34 11.48 0.75 -0.80
C LEU A 34 10.85 -0.20 0.22
N ILE A 35 11.04 0.08 1.51
CA ILE A 35 10.34 -0.60 2.60
C ILE A 35 9.36 0.41 3.23
N HIS A 36 8.06 0.08 3.23
CA HIS A 36 7.02 0.95 3.78
C HIS A 36 7.17 1.17 5.31
N ARG A 37 7.49 0.08 6.03
CA ARG A 37 7.66 -0.02 7.50
C ARG A 37 6.41 0.25 8.35
N ASP A 38 5.29 0.64 7.74
CA ASP A 38 4.02 0.84 8.46
C ASP A 38 2.81 0.31 7.69
N ILE A 39 2.85 -0.97 7.29
CA ILE A 39 1.70 -1.63 6.65
C ILE A 39 0.66 -1.95 7.73
N ALA A 40 -0.44 -1.20 7.72
CA ALA A 40 -1.56 -1.34 8.64
C ALA A 40 -2.87 -0.94 7.95
N CYS A 41 -4.01 -1.43 8.43
CA CYS A 41 -5.32 -1.17 7.81
C CYS A 41 -5.63 0.34 7.67
N ARG A 42 -5.21 1.17 8.64
CA ARG A 42 -5.39 2.64 8.57
C ARG A 42 -4.68 3.31 7.39
N ASN A 43 -3.64 2.66 6.87
CA ASN A 43 -2.82 3.12 5.75
C ASN A 43 -3.24 2.43 4.43
N CYS A 44 -4.35 1.68 4.44
CA CYS A 44 -4.93 1.07 3.26
C CYS A 44 -6.15 1.89 2.83
N LEU A 45 -6.03 2.63 1.74
CA LEU A 45 -7.09 3.48 1.22
C LEU A 45 -8.00 2.64 0.32
N VAL A 46 -9.29 2.61 0.61
CA VAL A 46 -10.28 1.83 -0.15
C VAL A 46 -11.01 2.75 -1.12
N GLY A 47 -10.91 2.45 -2.42
CA GLY A 47 -11.58 3.19 -3.49
C GLY A 47 -13.06 2.81 -3.67
N PRO A 48 -13.82 3.54 -4.51
CA PRO A 48 -15.23 3.27 -4.78
C PRO A 48 -15.54 1.90 -5.39
N ASP A 49 -14.57 1.30 -6.09
CA ASP A 49 -14.60 -0.06 -6.66
C ASP A 49 -14.01 -1.12 -5.71
N ARG A 50 -13.71 -0.71 -4.47
CA ARG A 50 -13.01 -1.46 -3.42
C ARG A 50 -11.63 -1.95 -3.84
N THR A 51 -10.99 -1.26 -4.79
CA THR A 51 -9.55 -1.36 -5.01
C THR A 51 -8.82 -0.75 -3.82
N VAL A 52 -7.78 -1.41 -3.33
CA VAL A 52 -6.97 -0.91 -2.20
C VAL A 52 -5.65 -0.32 -2.67
N LYS A 53 -5.31 0.85 -2.12
CA LYS A 53 -4.04 1.54 -2.35
C LYS A 53 -3.28 1.72 -1.04
N ILE A 54 -1.96 1.65 -1.09
CA ILE A 54 -1.10 1.84 0.10
C ILE A 54 -0.82 3.34 0.26
N GLY A 55 -1.13 3.89 1.43
CA GLY A 55 -0.86 5.28 1.81
C GLY A 55 0.07 5.40 3.02
N ASP A 56 0.31 6.65 3.43
CA ASP A 56 1.18 7.04 4.55
C ASP A 56 2.63 6.54 4.47
N PHE A 57 3.37 7.10 3.51
CA PHE A 57 4.78 6.84 3.30
C PHE A 57 5.71 7.57 4.30
N GLY A 58 5.17 8.15 5.39
CA GLY A 58 5.96 8.93 6.35
C GLY A 58 7.12 8.17 6.99
N LEU A 59 7.01 6.83 7.04
CA LEU A 59 8.05 5.93 7.54
C LEU A 59 8.76 5.15 6.44
N THR A 60 8.44 5.37 5.17
CA THR A 60 9.06 4.63 4.05
C THR A 60 10.53 4.97 3.88
N ARG A 61 11.34 3.97 3.51
CA ARG A 61 12.80 4.09 3.33
C ARG A 61 13.28 3.38 2.08
N GLU A 62 14.25 3.98 1.40
CA GLU A 62 15.06 3.33 0.36
C GLU A 62 16.14 2.45 1.00
N VAL A 63 16.30 1.23 0.50
CA VAL A 63 17.34 0.27 0.88
C VAL A 63 18.52 0.46 -0.06
N THR A 64 19.63 0.97 0.46
CA THR A 64 20.85 1.13 -0.35
C THR A 64 21.88 0.08 0.03
N LYS A 65 22.74 -0.33 -0.90
CA LYS A 65 23.77 -1.34 -0.62
C LYS A 65 24.81 -0.91 0.45
N ASN A 66 24.79 0.35 0.88
CA ASN A 66 25.69 0.92 1.89
C ASN A 66 25.03 1.11 3.27
N ASP A 67 23.93 0.41 3.56
CA ASP A 67 23.17 0.54 4.82
C ASP A 67 23.97 0.18 6.10
N ALA A 68 25.24 -0.25 5.98
CA ALA A 68 26.18 -0.32 7.10
C ALA A 68 26.48 1.05 7.75
N GLU A 69 26.20 2.18 7.06
CA GLU A 69 26.47 3.53 7.58
C GLU A 69 25.22 4.33 8.01
N GLY A 70 24.02 3.73 8.00
CA GLY A 70 22.85 4.31 8.66
C GLY A 70 22.30 5.63 8.08
N TYR A 71 22.70 6.03 6.87
CA TYR A 71 22.19 7.25 6.22
C TYR A 71 20.81 7.02 5.58
N TYR A 72 19.77 7.15 6.39
CA TYR A 72 18.38 7.03 5.94
C TYR A 72 17.94 8.25 5.10
N ARG A 73 17.69 8.07 3.79
CA ARG A 73 17.07 9.10 2.94
C ARG A 73 15.54 9.03 3.09
N PHE A 74 14.89 10.15 3.45
CA PHE A 74 13.43 10.26 3.45
C PHE A 74 12.94 10.55 2.01
N THR A 75 12.12 9.68 1.44
CA THR A 75 11.58 9.77 0.07
C THR A 75 10.38 10.73 -0.04
N ARG A 76 10.46 11.91 0.60
CA ARG A 76 9.34 12.89 0.62
C ARG A 76 8.99 13.46 -0.77
N ASN A 77 9.83 13.23 -1.78
CA ASN A 77 9.74 13.83 -3.11
C ASN A 77 9.58 12.83 -4.28
N TYR A 78 9.42 11.52 -4.02
CA TYR A 78 9.37 10.49 -5.09
C TYR A 78 7.97 10.01 -5.48
N PHE A 79 6.93 10.39 -4.75
CA PHE A 79 5.58 9.86 -4.95
C PHE A 79 4.70 10.88 -5.67
N GLN A 80 4.78 10.93 -7.01
CA GLN A 80 3.69 11.44 -7.84
C GLN A 80 2.68 10.31 -8.02
N PHE A 81 1.52 10.44 -7.36
CA PHE A 81 0.46 9.42 -7.31
C PHE A 81 -0.18 9.11 -8.67
N ASP A 82 0.13 9.89 -9.71
CA ASP A 82 -0.47 9.77 -11.04
C ASP A 82 0.18 8.66 -11.92
N GLU A 83 1.32 8.09 -11.51
CA GLU A 83 2.04 7.06 -12.30
C GLU A 83 1.77 5.62 -11.85
N PHE A 84 1.04 5.40 -10.75
CA PHE A 84 0.91 4.06 -10.15
C PHE A 84 -0.56 3.68 -9.98
N PRO A 85 -1.09 2.76 -10.81
CA PRO A 85 -2.51 2.41 -10.77
C PRO A 85 -2.94 1.85 -9.40
N ASN A 86 -2.02 1.27 -8.63
CA ASN A 86 -2.26 0.62 -7.33
C ASN A 86 -1.55 1.31 -6.12
N LEU A 87 -1.05 2.54 -6.29
CA LEU A 87 -0.54 3.39 -5.19
C LEU A 87 -1.47 4.56 -4.92
#